data_AF-A0A7L0WYX5-F1
#
_entry.id   AF-A0A7L0WYX5-F1
#
_cell.length_a   1.000
_cell.length_b   1.000
_cell.length_c   1.000
_cell.angle_alpha   90.00
_cell.angle_beta   90.00
_cell.angle_gamma   90.00
#
_symmetry.space_group_name_H-M   'P 1'
#
loop_
_entity.id
_entity.type
_entity.pdbx_description
1 polymer ?
#
loop_
_entity_poly.entity_id
_entity_poly.type
_entity_poly.pdbx_seq_one_letter_code
_entity_poly.pdbx_strand_id
1 'polypeptide(L)'
;AQCQDQVFTQRTGEISSPDYPAPYPPLSTCSYSIQVEDGLLITLEFVETFNVETHPEVLCPYDVLQIKTPKKQFGPFCGKTLPAKIETQSNVVNIAFITDVSGAHSGWKMKYTAAGLPCPGPEAPPHGHIAPVQAQYTQGDRYALSCDTGFALLENENVVMSFVAECRKNASWNKPMAKCIIVDCGQPEDIDNGTFTYLTGPEQTTYSAEIQYQCAAPYYTLKANSSGRYVCSDDGYWKNSQGEATLPVCEPVCGMREDGAVERIFGGRRAKPGEFPWQVMLISEHGELGGGSLLYDNWVLTAAHVVAEQRNPSALRVKLGILNKRAVQYEEAWAEEIFIHEGYKNDLVNFDNDIALIKLGHKVPINTTIAPICLPGKEERFQMKANAPVTVSGWGRTETRSSSVALLYTELIVISQKECTDAYANKSLNGSPLLVTENMLCAGAEEGGRDACQGDSGGPLVFRDAQTRKWFVAGIVSWALDCAVAGQYGVYTRVTSYIPWIESTITSNS
;
A
#
# COMPACT_ATOMS: atom_id res chain seq x y z
N ALA A 1 -27.57 79.27 -5.56
CA ALA A 1 -26.70 78.71 -6.64
C ALA A 1 -27.08 77.24 -6.85
N GLN A 2 -27.03 76.67 -8.06
CA GLN A 2 -27.31 75.24 -8.22
C GLN A 2 -26.07 74.44 -7.83
N CYS A 3 -26.18 73.68 -6.75
CA CYS A 3 -25.24 72.59 -6.46
C CYS A 3 -25.31 71.56 -7.58
N GLN A 4 -24.19 70.94 -7.93
CA GLN A 4 -24.21 69.75 -8.77
C GLN A 4 -24.76 68.57 -7.98
N ASP A 5 -25.57 67.72 -8.62
CA ASP A 5 -26.01 66.46 -8.03
C ASP A 5 -24.80 65.56 -7.80
N GLN A 6 -24.58 65.12 -6.56
CA GLN A 6 -23.47 64.26 -6.20
C GLN A 6 -23.94 62.85 -5.86
N VAL A 7 -23.31 61.85 -6.48
CA VAL A 7 -23.58 60.43 -6.19
C VAL A 7 -22.35 59.79 -5.57
N PHE A 8 -22.54 59.17 -4.41
CA PHE A 8 -21.50 58.50 -3.64
C PHE A 8 -21.75 56.99 -3.66
N THR A 9 -20.77 56.23 -4.14
CA THR A 9 -20.85 54.76 -4.26
C THR A 9 -19.90 54.02 -3.32
N GLN A 10 -19.01 54.73 -2.65
CA GLN A 10 -18.04 54.16 -1.71
C GLN A 10 -18.72 53.78 -0.39
N ARG A 11 -18.18 52.77 0.32
CA ARG A 11 -18.73 52.30 1.61
C ARG A 11 -18.56 53.29 2.76
N THR A 12 -17.66 54.26 2.63
CA THR A 12 -17.49 55.34 3.61
C THR A 12 -17.26 56.65 2.87
N GLY A 13 -17.65 57.76 3.49
CA GLY A 13 -17.42 59.08 2.93
C GLY A 13 -17.93 60.21 3.83
N GLU A 14 -17.69 61.45 3.40
CA GLU A 14 -18.15 62.66 4.08
C GLU A 14 -18.96 63.52 3.09
N ILE A 15 -20.02 64.14 3.59
CA ILE A 15 -20.90 65.03 2.82
C ILE A 15 -21.15 66.28 3.67
N SER A 16 -21.08 67.45 3.07
CA SER A 16 -21.38 68.71 3.74
C SER A 16 -22.24 69.62 2.88
N SER A 17 -22.85 70.63 3.51
CA SER A 17 -23.38 71.77 2.78
C SER A 17 -22.25 72.46 1.97
N PRO A 18 -22.60 73.19 0.90
CA PRO A 18 -21.62 73.96 0.13
C PRO A 18 -20.86 74.94 1.02
N ASP A 19 -19.58 75.14 0.72
CA ASP A 19 -18.66 76.05 1.39
C ASP A 19 -18.41 75.78 2.89
N TYR A 20 -18.97 74.71 3.46
CA TYR A 20 -18.77 74.34 4.87
C TYR A 20 -17.27 74.33 5.26
N PRO A 21 -16.86 74.96 6.38
CA PRO A 21 -17.70 75.56 7.43
C PRO A 21 -18.05 77.04 7.22
N ALA A 22 -17.72 77.63 6.06
CA ALA A 22 -18.18 78.97 5.71
C ALA A 22 -19.70 78.96 5.42
N PRO A 23 -20.37 80.13 5.45
CA PRO A 23 -21.81 80.19 5.21
C PRO A 23 -22.21 79.63 3.85
N TYR A 24 -23.24 78.78 3.83
CA TYR A 24 -23.74 78.20 2.57
C TYR A 24 -24.43 79.26 1.68
N PRO A 25 -24.44 79.09 0.35
CA PRO A 25 -25.07 80.07 -0.55
C PRO A 25 -26.60 80.09 -0.45
N PRO A 26 -27.24 81.28 -0.50
CA PRO A 26 -28.70 81.40 -0.54
C PRO A 26 -29.27 80.92 -1.88
N LEU A 27 -30.58 80.65 -1.91
CA LEU A 27 -31.34 80.17 -3.07
C LEU A 27 -30.68 78.95 -3.73
N SER A 28 -30.37 77.95 -2.92
CA SER A 28 -29.67 76.75 -3.36
C SER A 28 -30.53 75.51 -3.13
N THR A 29 -30.52 74.62 -4.12
CA THR A 29 -31.12 73.29 -4.03
C THR A 29 -30.02 72.29 -4.33
N CYS A 30 -29.60 71.55 -3.31
CA CYS A 30 -28.49 70.61 -3.40
C CYS A 30 -29.00 69.18 -3.14
N SER A 31 -28.65 68.25 -4.03
CA SER A 31 -29.04 66.85 -3.93
C SER A 31 -27.79 65.97 -3.84
N TYR A 32 -27.79 65.08 -2.87
CA TYR A 32 -26.74 64.08 -2.66
C TYR A 32 -27.40 62.70 -2.60
N SER A 33 -26.83 61.71 -3.27
CA SER A 33 -27.32 60.33 -3.26
C SER A 33 -26.20 59.38 -2.86
N ILE A 34 -26.41 58.60 -1.80
CA ILE A 34 -25.51 57.52 -1.40
C ILE A 34 -26.13 56.21 -1.89
N GLN A 35 -25.41 55.50 -2.75
CA GLN A 35 -25.87 54.25 -3.38
C GLN A 35 -24.76 53.20 -3.26
N VAL A 36 -24.92 52.28 -2.31
CA VAL A 36 -23.97 51.19 -2.06
C VAL A 36 -24.57 49.84 -2.49
N GLU A 37 -23.72 48.82 -2.52
CA GLU A 37 -24.09 47.44 -2.89
C GLU A 37 -25.32 46.94 -2.11
N ASP A 38 -26.17 46.16 -2.79
CA ASP A 38 -27.33 45.51 -2.17
C ASP A 38 -26.90 44.60 -1.01
N GLY A 39 -27.52 44.78 0.16
CA GLY A 39 -27.18 44.08 1.42
C GLY A 39 -26.39 44.91 2.43
N LEU A 40 -25.82 46.05 2.03
CA LEU A 40 -25.17 46.99 2.96
C LEU A 40 -26.18 47.99 3.52
N LEU A 41 -26.06 48.33 4.80
CA LEU A 41 -26.91 49.30 5.48
C LEU A 41 -26.11 50.59 5.74
N ILE A 42 -26.60 51.71 5.23
CA ILE A 42 -25.97 53.02 5.41
C ILE A 42 -26.32 53.56 6.80
N THR A 43 -25.30 54.05 7.49
CA THR A 43 -25.42 54.76 8.76
C THR A 43 -24.88 56.18 8.56
N LEU A 44 -25.64 57.18 8.99
CA LEU A 44 -25.28 58.59 8.87
C LEU A 44 -24.96 59.16 10.25
N GLU A 45 -23.87 59.90 10.36
CA GLU A 45 -23.43 60.53 11.60
C GLU A 45 -23.08 61.99 11.32
N PHE A 46 -23.87 62.91 11.88
CA PHE A 46 -23.57 64.33 11.83
C PHE A 46 -22.33 64.61 12.68
N VAL A 47 -21.41 65.39 12.13
CA VAL A 47 -20.13 65.71 12.77
C VAL A 47 -19.93 67.22 12.80
N GLU A 48 -19.05 67.68 13.69
CA GLU A 48 -18.70 69.10 13.82
C GLU A 48 -19.93 69.98 14.15
N THR A 49 -19.95 71.24 13.71
CA THR A 49 -21.06 72.16 13.99
C THR A 49 -22.22 71.95 13.03
N PHE A 50 -23.45 71.93 13.56
CA PHE A 50 -24.69 71.99 12.79
C PHE A 50 -25.35 73.33 13.03
N ASN A 51 -25.58 74.08 11.96
CA ASN A 51 -26.14 75.43 12.01
C ASN A 51 -26.88 75.69 10.69
N VAL A 52 -28.19 75.51 10.70
CA VAL A 52 -29.07 75.70 9.55
C VAL A 52 -30.18 76.65 9.98
N GLU A 53 -30.57 77.60 9.12
CA GLU A 53 -31.57 78.62 9.46
C GLU A 53 -32.91 78.00 9.92
N THR A 54 -33.54 78.60 10.92
CA THR A 54 -34.75 78.06 11.55
C THR A 54 -35.66 79.16 12.09
N HIS A 55 -36.93 78.83 12.36
CA HIS A 55 -37.91 79.72 12.99
C HIS A 55 -38.32 79.19 14.37
N PRO A 56 -38.56 80.03 15.38
CA PRO A 56 -38.91 79.56 16.73
C PRO A 56 -40.24 78.79 16.82
N GLU A 57 -41.22 79.11 15.97
CA GLU A 57 -42.60 78.58 16.08
C GLU A 57 -42.98 77.57 14.99
N VAL A 58 -42.23 77.54 13.88
CA VAL A 58 -42.53 76.69 12.71
C VAL A 58 -41.31 75.85 12.43
N LEU A 59 -41.51 74.54 12.23
CA LEU A 59 -40.41 73.59 12.01
C LEU A 59 -39.82 73.78 10.60
N CYS A 60 -38.59 74.29 10.54
CA CYS A 60 -37.78 74.45 9.33
C CYS A 60 -38.47 75.13 8.13
N PRO A 61 -39.08 76.32 8.30
CA PRO A 61 -39.75 77.02 7.21
C PRO A 61 -38.80 77.75 6.24
N TYR A 62 -37.55 77.99 6.66
CA TYR A 62 -36.53 78.72 5.90
C TYR A 62 -35.64 77.72 5.16
N ASP A 63 -34.63 77.20 5.85
CA ASP A 63 -33.69 76.23 5.30
C ASP A 63 -33.97 74.84 5.86
N VAL A 64 -33.85 73.84 4.99
CA VAL A 64 -34.19 72.46 5.34
C VAL A 64 -33.19 71.47 4.78
N LEU A 65 -32.66 70.63 5.68
CA LEU A 65 -32.00 69.38 5.32
C LEU A 65 -33.00 68.23 5.47
N GLN A 66 -33.23 67.51 4.38
CA GLN A 66 -34.15 66.39 4.31
C GLN A 66 -33.41 65.13 3.87
N ILE A 67 -33.54 64.04 4.62
CA ILE A 67 -32.95 62.75 4.28
C ILE A 67 -34.08 61.76 3.99
N LYS A 68 -33.96 60.97 2.93
CA LYS A 68 -34.99 60.03 2.49
C LYS A 68 -34.37 58.73 1.98
N THR A 69 -34.83 57.61 2.51
CA THR A 69 -34.65 56.27 1.94
C THR A 69 -35.92 55.87 1.18
N PRO A 70 -35.92 54.77 0.41
CA PRO A 70 -37.14 54.25 -0.21
C PRO A 70 -38.26 53.92 0.79
N LYS A 71 -37.92 53.62 2.05
CA LYS A 71 -38.88 53.17 3.07
C LYS A 71 -39.19 54.21 4.16
N LYS A 72 -38.30 55.17 4.40
CA LYS A 72 -38.40 56.09 5.54
C LYS A 72 -37.82 57.46 5.21
N GLN A 73 -38.42 58.50 5.78
CA GLN A 73 -37.94 59.87 5.71
C GLN A 73 -37.45 60.32 7.10
N PHE A 74 -36.34 61.06 7.14
CA PHE A 74 -35.71 61.58 8.36
C PHE A 74 -35.52 63.08 8.23
N GLY A 75 -35.85 63.82 9.28
CA GLY A 75 -35.97 65.28 9.26
C GLY A 75 -37.43 65.73 9.14
N PRO A 76 -37.70 67.00 8.79
CA PRO A 76 -36.74 68.02 8.38
C PRO A 76 -35.76 68.40 9.50
N PHE A 77 -34.51 68.73 9.13
CA PHE A 77 -33.47 69.17 10.06
C PHE A 77 -33.11 70.63 9.80
N CYS A 78 -33.14 71.43 10.86
CA CYS A 78 -32.70 72.83 10.89
C CYS A 78 -32.36 73.24 12.34
N GLY A 79 -31.78 74.42 12.54
CA GLY A 79 -31.38 74.93 13.85
C GLY A 79 -29.91 74.66 14.17
N LYS A 80 -29.57 74.69 15.47
CA LYS A 80 -28.18 74.60 15.97
C LYS A 80 -27.85 73.28 16.69
N THR A 81 -28.85 72.42 16.88
CA THR A 81 -28.68 71.15 17.58
C THR A 81 -28.24 70.09 16.59
N LEU A 82 -27.11 69.44 16.88
CA LEU A 82 -26.59 68.33 16.07
C LEU A 82 -27.60 67.17 16.07
N PRO A 83 -28.07 66.69 14.90
CA PRO A 83 -28.98 65.55 14.86
C PRO A 83 -28.30 64.25 15.34
N ALA A 84 -29.10 63.35 15.90
CA ALA A 84 -28.62 62.03 16.32
C ALA A 84 -28.20 61.16 15.12
N LYS A 85 -27.32 60.19 15.38
CA LYS A 85 -26.91 59.17 14.40
C LYS A 85 -28.12 58.43 13.84
N ILE A 86 -28.12 58.21 12.52
CA ILE A 86 -29.25 57.62 11.79
C ILE A 86 -28.82 56.28 11.20
N GLU A 87 -29.43 55.20 11.68
CA GLU A 87 -29.38 53.89 11.02
C GLU A 87 -30.49 53.84 9.97
N THR A 88 -30.11 53.93 8.69
CA THR A 88 -31.09 54.14 7.62
C THR A 88 -31.84 52.88 7.23
N GLN A 89 -31.28 51.70 7.58
CA GLN A 89 -31.75 50.38 7.17
C GLN A 89 -31.92 50.26 5.64
N SER A 90 -31.09 50.98 4.87
CA SER A 90 -31.14 50.99 3.41
C SER A 90 -29.74 51.12 2.82
N ASN A 91 -29.57 50.56 1.62
CA ASN A 91 -28.38 50.74 0.77
C ASN A 91 -28.50 51.97 -0.15
N VAL A 92 -29.64 52.69 -0.11
CA VAL A 92 -29.88 53.92 -0.88
C VAL A 92 -30.41 55.02 0.03
N VAL A 93 -29.71 56.15 0.05
CA VAL A 93 -30.07 57.36 0.82
C VAL A 93 -30.01 58.57 -0.10
N ASN A 94 -31.09 59.33 -0.18
CA ASN A 94 -31.13 60.62 -0.87
C ASN A 94 -31.21 61.74 0.16
N ILE A 95 -30.42 62.78 -0.04
CA ILE A 95 -30.28 63.93 0.85
C ILE A 95 -30.56 65.18 0.02
N ALA A 96 -31.50 66.00 0.46
CA ALA A 96 -31.83 67.27 -0.17
C ALA A 96 -31.59 68.40 0.84
N PHE A 97 -30.86 69.43 0.42
CA PHE A 97 -30.66 70.66 1.19
C PHE A 97 -31.19 71.85 0.39
N ILE A 98 -32.18 72.54 0.93
CA ILE A 98 -32.89 73.64 0.27
C ILE A 98 -32.73 74.89 1.13
N THR A 99 -32.31 76.00 0.52
CA THR A 99 -32.08 77.28 1.20
C THR A 99 -32.91 78.41 0.61
N ASP A 100 -33.29 79.38 1.45
CA ASP A 100 -34.07 80.56 1.07
C ASP A 100 -33.21 81.77 0.67
N VAL A 101 -33.80 82.97 0.65
CA VAL A 101 -33.14 84.23 0.23
C VAL A 101 -32.22 84.85 1.29
N SER A 102 -32.27 84.36 2.53
CA SER A 102 -31.62 84.92 3.70
C SER A 102 -30.73 83.88 4.41
N GLY A 103 -30.07 84.28 5.51
CA GLY A 103 -29.22 83.40 6.31
C GLY A 103 -27.72 83.52 6.03
N ALA A 104 -26.92 83.52 7.10
CA ALA A 104 -25.46 83.39 7.07
C ALA A 104 -25.02 82.30 8.06
N HIS A 105 -25.52 81.08 7.85
CA HIS A 105 -25.28 79.95 8.74
C HIS A 105 -24.21 79.01 8.17
N SER A 106 -23.41 78.42 9.03
CA SER A 106 -22.26 77.59 8.65
C SER A 106 -22.63 76.22 8.08
N GLY A 107 -23.89 75.81 8.15
CA GLY A 107 -24.41 74.61 7.50
C GLY A 107 -24.21 73.32 8.30
N TRP A 108 -23.94 72.23 7.59
CA TRP A 108 -23.86 70.89 8.17
C TRP A 108 -22.78 70.06 7.52
N LYS A 109 -22.26 69.09 8.26
CA LYS A 109 -21.36 68.06 7.77
C LYS A 109 -21.73 66.72 8.41
N MET A 110 -21.68 65.66 7.62
CA MET A 110 -21.91 64.29 8.08
C MET A 110 -20.92 63.32 7.48
N LYS A 111 -20.60 62.27 8.21
CA LYS A 111 -19.92 61.09 7.70
C LYS A 111 -20.96 59.99 7.51
N TYR A 112 -20.73 59.14 6.52
CA TYR A 112 -21.53 57.93 6.35
C TYR A 112 -20.65 56.70 6.29
N THR A 113 -21.18 55.58 6.79
CA THR A 113 -20.57 54.25 6.69
C THR A 113 -21.62 53.25 6.23
N ALA A 114 -21.21 52.26 5.45
CA ALA A 114 -22.06 51.19 4.96
C ALA A 114 -21.43 49.84 5.28
N ALA A 115 -22.17 49.01 6.02
CA ALA A 115 -21.76 47.67 6.42
C ALA A 115 -22.91 46.68 6.26
N GLY A 116 -22.60 45.43 5.92
CA GLY A 116 -23.59 44.36 5.91
C GLY A 116 -23.92 43.91 7.33
N LEU A 117 -25.11 43.34 7.52
CA LEU A 117 -25.42 42.66 8.78
C LEU A 117 -24.47 41.47 8.96
N PRO A 118 -23.89 41.29 10.17
CA PRO A 118 -22.93 40.22 10.40
C PRO A 118 -23.61 38.85 10.34
N CYS A 119 -22.98 37.89 9.68
CA CYS A 119 -23.34 36.49 9.79
C CYS A 119 -23.06 35.98 11.21
N PRO A 120 -23.78 34.93 11.67
CA PRO A 120 -23.47 34.26 12.93
C PRO A 120 -22.00 33.83 12.97
N GLY A 121 -21.32 34.05 14.10
CA GLY A 121 -19.94 33.59 14.27
C GLY A 121 -19.85 32.07 14.07
N PRO A 122 -19.00 31.58 13.15
CA PRO A 122 -18.90 30.15 12.91
C PRO A 122 -18.20 29.47 14.09
N GLU A 123 -18.81 28.41 14.61
CA GLU A 123 -18.23 27.59 15.68
C GLU A 123 -17.58 26.35 15.07
N ALA A 124 -16.31 26.11 15.40
CA ALA A 124 -15.59 24.96 14.88
C ALA A 124 -16.18 23.67 15.48
N PRO A 125 -16.43 22.63 14.67
CA PRO A 125 -16.77 21.31 15.22
C PRO A 125 -15.59 20.76 16.03
N PRO A 126 -15.80 19.73 16.87
CA PRO A 126 -14.72 18.99 17.49
C PRO A 126 -13.69 18.55 16.44
N HIS A 127 -12.39 18.69 16.74
CA HIS A 127 -11.28 18.42 15.82
C HIS A 127 -11.24 19.29 14.57
N GLY A 128 -11.97 20.41 14.55
CA GLY A 128 -11.99 21.37 13.45
C GLY A 128 -11.28 22.68 13.79
N HIS A 129 -10.72 23.33 12.76
CA HIS A 129 -10.09 24.64 12.81
C HIS A 129 -10.67 25.55 11.73
N ILE A 130 -11.02 26.79 12.11
CA ILE A 130 -11.58 27.78 11.20
C ILE A 130 -10.52 28.83 10.87
N ALA A 131 -10.38 29.18 9.59
CA ALA A 131 -9.50 30.25 9.14
C ALA A 131 -10.08 31.05 7.96
N PRO A 132 -9.91 32.39 7.91
CA PRO A 132 -9.36 33.23 8.97
C PRO A 132 -10.35 33.41 10.13
N VAL A 133 -9.85 33.56 11.36
CA VAL A 133 -10.69 33.89 12.53
C VAL A 133 -10.92 35.40 12.57
N GLN A 134 -12.17 35.82 12.50
CA GLN A 134 -12.57 37.22 12.55
C GLN A 134 -13.54 37.48 13.71
N ALA A 135 -13.52 38.70 14.26
CA ALA A 135 -14.45 39.11 15.31
C ALA A 135 -15.89 39.20 14.80
N GLN A 136 -16.07 39.59 13.53
CA GLN A 136 -17.35 39.62 12.83
C GLN A 136 -17.11 39.27 11.36
N TYR A 137 -18.05 38.53 10.76
CA TYR A 137 -18.05 38.22 9.33
C TYR A 137 -19.24 38.93 8.70
N THR A 138 -18.99 39.72 7.68
CA THR A 138 -19.99 40.50 6.93
C THR A 138 -20.11 39.99 5.51
N GLN A 139 -21.04 40.57 4.75
CA GLN A 139 -21.32 40.16 3.37
C GLN A 139 -20.04 40.05 2.52
N GLY A 140 -19.84 38.88 1.92
CA GLY A 140 -18.69 38.55 1.07
C GLY A 140 -17.52 37.90 1.82
N ASP A 141 -17.48 37.98 3.15
CA ASP A 141 -16.44 37.32 3.94
C ASP A 141 -16.57 35.79 3.86
N ARG A 142 -15.43 35.11 3.95
CA ARG A 142 -15.32 33.65 3.85
C ARG A 142 -14.50 33.08 4.99
N TYR A 143 -14.80 31.84 5.33
CA TYR A 143 -13.94 31.01 6.16
C TYR A 143 -13.80 29.61 5.56
N ALA A 144 -12.64 29.00 5.80
CA ALA A 144 -12.37 27.60 5.53
C ALA A 144 -12.42 26.79 6.83
N LEU A 145 -12.86 25.54 6.73
CA LEU A 145 -12.77 24.55 7.80
C LEU A 145 -11.71 23.50 7.40
N SER A 146 -10.80 23.21 8.32
CA SER A 146 -9.85 22.09 8.25
C SER A 146 -9.99 21.21 9.48
N CYS A 147 -9.63 19.93 9.39
CA CYS A 147 -9.67 19.01 10.52
C CYS A 147 -8.25 18.67 11.04
N ASP A 148 -8.17 18.20 12.27
CA ASP A 148 -6.95 17.57 12.82
C ASP A 148 -6.49 16.39 11.96
N THR A 149 -5.21 16.04 12.02
CA THR A 149 -4.68 14.82 11.39
C THR A 149 -5.44 13.59 11.88
N GLY A 150 -5.85 12.72 10.94
CA GLY A 150 -6.68 11.55 11.24
C GLY A 150 -8.19 11.83 11.26
N PHE A 151 -8.60 13.06 10.94
CA PHE A 151 -10.01 13.43 10.75
C PHE A 151 -10.25 13.96 9.33
N ALA A 152 -11.40 13.61 8.76
CA ALA A 152 -11.83 14.01 7.42
C ALA A 152 -13.05 14.94 7.49
N LEU A 153 -13.16 15.84 6.51
CA LEU A 153 -14.30 16.74 6.35
C LEU A 153 -15.51 15.96 5.80
N LEU A 154 -16.62 15.98 6.53
CA LEU A 154 -17.91 15.41 6.10
C LEU A 154 -18.92 16.53 5.84
N GLU A 155 -19.29 16.70 4.57
CA GLU A 155 -20.30 17.64 4.10
C GLU A 155 -21.47 16.88 3.46
N ASN A 156 -22.69 17.05 3.99
CA ASN A 156 -23.89 16.38 3.48
C ASN A 156 -23.70 14.85 3.31
N GLU A 157 -23.16 14.18 4.34
CA GLU A 157 -22.86 12.74 4.32
C GLU A 157 -21.79 12.29 3.29
N ASN A 158 -21.06 13.23 2.69
CA ASN A 158 -19.98 12.95 1.76
C ASN A 158 -18.64 13.47 2.29
N VAL A 159 -17.60 12.66 2.18
CA VAL A 159 -16.24 13.08 2.52
C VAL A 159 -15.73 14.03 1.43
N VAL A 160 -15.27 15.21 1.81
CA VAL A 160 -14.81 16.26 0.87
C VAL A 160 -13.37 16.67 1.15
N MET A 161 -12.64 17.07 0.12
CA MET A 161 -11.23 17.49 0.24
C MET A 161 -11.06 18.91 0.79
N SER A 162 -12.11 19.75 0.72
CA SER A 162 -12.06 21.12 1.20
C SER A 162 -13.45 21.65 1.55
N PHE A 163 -13.51 22.58 2.50
CA PHE A 163 -14.75 23.25 2.90
C PHE A 163 -14.50 24.76 3.01
N VAL A 164 -15.28 25.57 2.27
CA VAL A 164 -15.26 27.03 2.35
C VAL A 164 -16.68 27.59 2.34
N ALA A 165 -17.07 28.29 3.41
CA ALA A 165 -18.37 28.96 3.54
C ALA A 165 -18.24 30.48 3.37
N GLU A 166 -19.29 31.10 2.82
CA GLU A 166 -19.37 32.52 2.47
C GLU A 166 -20.60 33.18 3.11
N CYS A 167 -20.40 34.36 3.68
CA CYS A 167 -21.45 35.16 4.31
C CYS A 167 -22.29 35.88 3.24
N ARG A 168 -23.57 35.54 3.16
CA ARG A 168 -24.51 36.10 2.17
C ARG A 168 -25.15 37.40 2.67
N LYS A 169 -25.73 38.14 1.72
CA LYS A 169 -26.44 39.42 1.95
C LYS A 169 -27.59 39.37 2.96
N ASN A 170 -28.17 38.19 3.20
CA ASN A 170 -29.24 37.98 4.18
C ASN A 170 -28.69 37.63 5.59
N ALA A 171 -27.41 37.92 5.85
CA ALA A 171 -26.72 37.58 7.09
C ALA A 171 -26.76 36.08 7.44
N SER A 172 -26.68 35.22 6.41
CA SER A 172 -26.58 33.77 6.59
C SER A 172 -25.41 33.18 5.83
N TRP A 173 -24.84 32.09 6.33
CA TRP A 173 -23.86 31.30 5.60
C TRP A 173 -24.48 30.64 4.37
N ASN A 174 -23.69 30.46 3.32
CA ASN A 174 -24.15 29.87 2.07
C ASN A 174 -24.42 28.36 2.15
N LYS A 175 -23.85 27.69 3.15
CA LYS A 175 -24.00 26.27 3.44
C LYS A 175 -23.82 25.99 4.94
N PRO A 176 -24.39 24.88 5.46
CA PRO A 176 -24.23 24.51 6.87
C PRO A 176 -22.80 24.12 7.20
N MET A 177 -22.45 24.14 8.49
CA MET A 177 -21.15 23.71 8.98
C MET A 177 -20.95 22.21 8.70
N ALA A 178 -19.80 21.86 8.12
CA ALA A 178 -19.38 20.46 7.97
C ALA A 178 -18.86 19.89 9.30
N LYS A 179 -18.77 18.56 9.38
CA LYS A 179 -18.23 17.86 10.55
C LYS A 179 -16.80 17.39 10.27
N CYS A 180 -16.00 17.24 11.32
CA CYS A 180 -14.76 16.48 11.28
C CYS A 180 -15.05 15.09 11.86
N ILE A 181 -14.95 14.06 11.02
CA ILE A 181 -15.15 12.66 11.44
C ILE A 181 -13.80 11.95 11.45
N ILE A 182 -13.61 11.02 12.39
CA ILE A 182 -12.38 10.22 12.42
C ILE A 182 -12.27 9.38 11.16
N VAL A 183 -11.07 9.29 10.59
CA VAL A 183 -10.79 8.43 9.43
C VAL A 183 -10.96 6.97 9.83
N ASP A 184 -11.53 6.18 8.92
CA ASP A 184 -11.78 4.76 9.10
C ASP A 184 -11.13 4.00 7.94
N CYS A 185 -10.21 3.08 8.26
CA CYS A 185 -9.53 2.25 7.26
C CYS A 185 -10.36 1.02 6.85
N GLY A 186 -11.51 0.81 7.50
CA GLY A 186 -12.35 -0.35 7.26
C GLY A 186 -11.72 -1.67 7.69
N GLN A 187 -12.40 -2.76 7.35
CA GLN A 187 -11.95 -4.11 7.69
C GLN A 187 -10.62 -4.43 7.00
N PRO A 188 -9.61 -4.95 7.74
CA PRO A 188 -8.36 -5.40 7.14
C PRO A 188 -8.59 -6.52 6.12
N GLU A 189 -7.82 -6.51 5.04
CA GLU A 189 -7.89 -7.56 4.02
C GLU A 189 -7.31 -8.88 4.55
N ASP A 190 -7.92 -9.99 4.14
CA ASP A 190 -7.42 -11.34 4.44
C ASP A 190 -6.12 -11.61 3.67
N ILE A 191 -5.24 -12.43 4.25
CA ILE A 191 -3.99 -12.86 3.61
C ILE A 191 -3.98 -14.38 3.40
N ASP A 192 -3.34 -14.81 2.32
CA ASP A 192 -3.11 -16.23 2.07
C ASP A 192 -2.33 -16.88 3.21
N ASN A 193 -2.81 -18.03 3.70
CA ASN A 193 -2.17 -18.82 4.75
C ASN A 193 -1.89 -18.02 6.04
N GLY A 194 -2.74 -17.05 6.37
CA GLY A 194 -2.64 -16.28 7.59
C GLY A 194 -3.96 -15.72 8.07
N THR A 195 -3.92 -15.06 9.22
CA THR A 195 -5.04 -14.36 9.82
C THR A 195 -4.54 -13.04 10.41
N PHE A 196 -5.45 -12.16 10.80
CA PHE A 196 -5.12 -10.98 11.59
C PHE A 196 -5.89 -10.94 12.91
N THR A 197 -5.41 -10.10 13.81
CA THR A 197 -6.06 -9.79 15.09
C THR A 197 -6.05 -8.28 15.31
N TYR A 198 -7.11 -7.76 15.92
CA TYR A 198 -7.16 -6.35 16.34
C TYR A 198 -6.40 -6.19 17.65
N LEU A 199 -5.44 -5.26 17.69
CA LEU A 199 -4.64 -4.98 18.87
C LEU A 199 -5.23 -3.87 19.75
N THR A 200 -5.82 -2.83 19.13
CA THR A 200 -6.34 -1.67 19.87
C THR A 200 -7.67 -1.96 20.56
N GLY A 201 -8.58 -2.67 19.87
CA GLY A 201 -9.89 -3.03 20.38
C GLY A 201 -10.65 -3.91 19.40
N PRO A 202 -11.67 -4.67 19.84
CA PRO A 202 -12.44 -5.53 18.94
C PRO A 202 -13.06 -4.73 17.80
N GLU A 203 -12.79 -5.14 16.55
CA GLU A 203 -13.31 -4.52 15.32
C GLU A 203 -13.00 -3.02 15.20
N GLN A 204 -11.97 -2.52 15.89
CA GLN A 204 -11.59 -1.12 15.78
C GLN A 204 -10.75 -0.88 14.53
N THR A 205 -11.27 -0.03 13.64
CA THR A 205 -10.67 0.25 12.32
C THR A 205 -10.38 1.73 12.08
N THR A 206 -10.62 2.59 13.08
CA THR A 206 -10.43 4.04 12.97
C THR A 206 -8.97 4.46 13.13
N TYR A 207 -8.65 5.70 12.73
CA TYR A 207 -7.30 6.27 12.75
C TYR A 207 -6.51 5.93 14.03
N SER A 208 -5.25 5.52 13.85
CA SER A 208 -4.35 5.01 14.90
C SER A 208 -4.74 3.67 15.53
N ALA A 209 -5.79 2.99 15.05
CA ALA A 209 -6.02 1.58 15.39
C ALA A 209 -4.88 0.72 14.82
N GLU A 210 -4.61 -0.40 15.49
CA GLU A 210 -3.54 -1.31 15.17
C GLU A 210 -4.05 -2.74 15.01
N ILE A 211 -3.44 -3.48 14.08
CA ILE A 211 -3.68 -4.89 13.84
C ILE A 211 -2.36 -5.66 13.75
N GLN A 212 -2.44 -6.97 13.98
CA GLN A 212 -1.33 -7.91 13.83
C GLN A 212 -1.74 -9.07 12.93
N TYR A 213 -1.10 -9.16 11.78
CA TYR A 213 -1.11 -10.34 10.92
C TYR A 213 -0.19 -11.43 11.49
N GLN A 214 -0.61 -12.68 11.30
CA GLN A 214 0.11 -13.89 11.67
C GLN A 214 -0.11 -14.96 10.61
N CYS A 215 0.92 -15.75 10.31
CA CYS A 215 0.82 -16.86 9.37
C CYS A 215 0.39 -18.16 10.07
N ALA A 216 -0.13 -19.10 9.29
CA ALA A 216 -0.53 -20.43 9.73
C ALA A 216 0.69 -21.29 10.13
N ALA A 217 1.18 -21.06 11.35
CA ALA A 217 2.26 -21.83 11.94
C ALA A 217 1.87 -23.32 12.16
N PRO A 218 2.82 -24.25 12.15
CA PRO A 218 4.26 -24.07 11.92
C PRO A 218 4.67 -24.06 10.44
N TYR A 219 3.72 -24.21 9.51
CA TYR A 219 4.00 -24.43 8.08
C TYR A 219 4.29 -23.16 7.29
N TYR A 220 3.80 -22.02 7.77
CA TYR A 220 4.06 -20.73 7.17
C TYR A 220 4.64 -19.75 8.18
N THR A 221 5.46 -18.85 7.69
CA THR A 221 6.05 -17.77 8.47
C THR A 221 5.97 -16.46 7.69
N LEU A 222 5.94 -15.33 8.39
CA LEU A 222 6.00 -14.03 7.73
C LEU A 222 7.33 -13.90 7.01
N LYS A 223 7.29 -13.41 5.77
CA LYS A 223 8.48 -13.09 4.99
C LYS A 223 9.43 -12.21 5.81
N ALA A 224 10.74 -12.45 5.67
CA ALA A 224 11.77 -11.69 6.36
C ALA A 224 11.55 -10.17 6.19
N ASN A 225 11.72 -9.41 7.27
CA ASN A 225 11.47 -7.96 7.39
C ASN A 225 9.99 -7.54 7.50
N SER A 226 9.03 -8.45 7.47
CA SER A 226 7.65 -8.16 7.86
C SER A 226 7.44 -8.42 9.35
N SER A 227 7.00 -7.41 10.07
CA SER A 227 6.56 -7.54 11.47
C SER A 227 5.12 -8.05 11.59
N GLY A 228 4.34 -7.97 10.49
CA GLY A 228 2.89 -8.21 10.48
C GLY A 228 2.07 -7.13 11.19
N ARG A 229 2.68 -6.07 11.75
CA ARG A 229 1.96 -5.00 12.46
C ARG A 229 1.59 -3.87 11.49
N TYR A 230 0.32 -3.49 11.50
CA TYR A 230 -0.22 -2.42 10.66
C TYR A 230 -1.01 -1.42 11.50
N VAL A 231 -1.00 -0.16 11.07
CA VAL A 231 -1.68 0.96 11.73
C VAL A 231 -2.62 1.65 10.73
N CYS A 232 -3.82 2.01 11.15
CA CYS A 232 -4.74 2.80 10.34
C CYS A 232 -4.22 4.24 10.20
N SER A 233 -3.84 4.62 8.98
CA SER A 233 -3.24 5.91 8.64
C SER A 233 -4.31 6.97 8.36
N ASP A 234 -3.91 8.24 8.34
CA ASP A 234 -4.77 9.40 8.09
C ASP A 234 -5.36 9.46 6.66
N ASP A 235 -4.84 8.69 5.73
CA ASP A 235 -5.36 8.57 4.36
C ASP A 235 -6.35 7.40 4.18
N GLY A 236 -6.73 6.72 5.27
CA GLY A 236 -7.72 5.65 5.25
C GLY A 236 -7.17 4.29 4.84
N TYR A 237 -5.85 4.10 4.85
CA TYR A 237 -5.21 2.81 4.55
C TYR A 237 -4.48 2.22 5.77
N TRP A 238 -4.54 0.90 5.89
CA TRP A 238 -3.70 0.14 6.81
C TRP A 238 -2.26 0.14 6.30
N LYS A 239 -1.31 0.64 7.10
CA LYS A 239 0.09 0.75 6.71
C LYS A 239 1.03 0.03 7.68
N ASN A 240 2.07 -0.58 7.14
CA ASN A 240 3.13 -1.23 7.91
C ASN A 240 4.09 -0.21 8.55
N SER A 241 5.10 -0.68 9.28
CA SER A 241 6.15 0.18 9.88
C SER A 241 6.96 1.02 8.89
N GLN A 242 6.90 0.69 7.60
CA GLN A 242 7.57 1.38 6.50
C GLN A 242 6.65 2.41 5.82
N GLY A 243 5.37 2.50 6.21
CA GLY A 243 4.39 3.39 5.60
C GLY A 243 3.77 2.83 4.32
N GLU A 244 3.92 1.54 4.05
CA GLU A 244 3.41 0.88 2.85
C GLU A 244 2.07 0.20 3.15
N ALA A 245 1.13 0.29 2.20
CA ALA A 245 -0.18 -0.37 2.28
C ALA A 245 -0.17 -1.78 1.66
N THR A 246 1.01 -2.36 1.40
CA THR A 246 1.14 -3.71 0.85
C THR A 246 0.93 -4.75 1.95
N LEU A 247 0.13 -5.78 1.66
CA LEU A 247 -0.11 -6.89 2.59
C LEU A 247 1.14 -7.71 2.87
N PRO A 248 1.27 -8.30 4.07
CA PRO A 248 2.39 -9.18 4.38
C PRO A 248 2.23 -10.52 3.64
N VAL A 249 3.36 -11.14 3.30
CA VAL A 249 3.38 -12.45 2.62
C VAL A 249 3.75 -13.54 3.61
N CYS A 250 2.94 -14.60 3.63
CA CYS A 250 3.23 -15.83 4.35
C CYS A 250 4.00 -16.80 3.45
N GLU A 251 5.25 -17.06 3.78
CA GLU A 251 6.13 -17.98 3.03
C GLU A 251 6.15 -19.37 3.71
N PRO A 252 6.12 -20.45 2.94
CA PRO A 252 6.30 -21.80 3.46
C PRO A 252 7.61 -21.98 4.22
N VAL A 253 7.54 -22.62 5.39
CA VAL A 253 8.73 -22.99 6.16
C VAL A 253 9.37 -24.22 5.52
N CYS A 254 10.55 -24.03 4.94
CA CYS A 254 11.31 -25.10 4.30
C CYS A 254 12.05 -26.02 5.28
N GLY A 255 12.42 -27.20 4.79
CA GLY A 255 13.36 -28.12 5.41
C GLY A 255 12.82 -28.82 6.67
N MET A 256 11.49 -28.84 6.83
CA MET A 256 10.82 -29.54 7.92
C MET A 256 10.61 -31.02 7.57
N ARG A 257 10.94 -31.89 8.51
CA ARG A 257 10.79 -33.35 8.42
C ARG A 257 10.25 -33.88 9.75
N GLU A 258 9.37 -34.88 9.72
CA GLU A 258 9.07 -35.66 10.91
C GLU A 258 10.20 -36.67 11.18
N ASP A 259 10.94 -36.47 12.29
CA ASP A 259 12.03 -37.36 12.68
C ASP A 259 11.44 -38.66 13.27
N GLY A 260 11.37 -39.72 12.47
CA GLY A 260 11.03 -41.07 12.93
C GLY A 260 12.20 -41.78 13.63
N ALA A 261 11.92 -42.59 14.65
CA ALA A 261 12.93 -43.42 15.31
C ALA A 261 13.68 -44.31 14.30
N VAL A 262 15.02 -44.27 14.38
CA VAL A 262 15.94 -44.95 13.48
C VAL A 262 15.95 -46.45 13.78
N GLU A 263 15.24 -47.25 12.98
CA GLU A 263 15.51 -48.68 12.88
C GLU A 263 16.56 -48.90 11.80
N ARG A 264 17.78 -49.24 12.22
CA ARG A 264 18.91 -49.52 11.33
C ARG A 264 18.75 -50.90 10.71
N ILE A 265 18.27 -50.96 9.47
CA ILE A 265 18.22 -52.19 8.66
C ILE A 265 19.08 -51.98 7.40
N PHE A 266 19.82 -53.01 6.98
CA PHE A 266 20.73 -53.03 5.82
C PHE A 266 19.95 -53.09 4.49
N GLY A 267 20.43 -52.39 3.45
CA GLY A 267 19.71 -52.18 2.17
C GLY A 267 18.86 -50.89 2.19
N GLY A 268 18.52 -50.32 1.01
CA GLY A 268 17.76 -49.06 0.91
C GLY A 268 16.50 -49.06 1.80
N ARG A 269 16.30 -47.99 2.57
CA ARG A 269 15.23 -47.90 3.58
C ARG A 269 13.93 -47.41 2.94
N ARG A 270 12.79 -47.96 3.35
CA ARG A 270 11.47 -47.43 2.95
C ARG A 270 11.21 -46.12 3.68
N ALA A 271 10.84 -45.08 2.93
CA ALA A 271 10.43 -43.81 3.50
C ALA A 271 9.09 -43.93 4.24
N LYS A 272 8.98 -43.23 5.36
CA LYS A 272 7.74 -43.06 6.13
C LYS A 272 7.05 -41.73 5.78
N PRO A 273 5.74 -41.56 6.08
CA PRO A 273 5.05 -40.29 5.86
C PRO A 273 5.79 -39.14 6.55
N GLY A 274 5.95 -38.01 5.86
CA GLY A 274 6.62 -36.83 6.39
C GLY A 274 8.15 -36.90 6.48
N GLU A 275 8.80 -38.00 6.05
CA GLU A 275 10.27 -38.07 6.04
C GLU A 275 10.92 -37.27 4.90
N PHE A 276 10.24 -37.21 3.75
CA PHE A 276 10.70 -36.48 2.55
C PHE A 276 9.53 -35.70 1.94
N PRO A 277 8.95 -34.72 2.65
CA PRO A 277 7.73 -34.05 2.21
C PRO A 277 7.94 -33.15 0.97
N TRP A 278 9.19 -32.88 0.62
CA TRP A 278 9.59 -32.18 -0.61
C TRP A 278 9.68 -33.10 -1.83
N GLN A 279 9.60 -34.43 -1.65
CA GLN A 279 9.76 -35.36 -2.76
C GLN A 279 8.63 -35.22 -3.77
N VAL A 280 9.01 -35.02 -5.03
CA VAL A 280 8.10 -34.90 -6.17
C VAL A 280 8.32 -36.06 -7.13
N MET A 281 7.24 -36.48 -7.79
CA MET A 281 7.27 -37.35 -8.96
C MET A 281 6.80 -36.59 -10.21
N LEU A 282 7.59 -36.62 -11.26
CA LEU A 282 7.31 -35.98 -12.54
C LEU A 282 6.82 -37.02 -13.56
N ILE A 283 5.67 -36.73 -14.18
CA ILE A 283 4.97 -37.66 -15.07
C ILE A 283 4.60 -36.92 -16.37
N SER A 284 5.00 -37.49 -17.50
CA SER A 284 4.56 -37.07 -18.84
C SER A 284 3.37 -37.91 -19.33
N GLU A 285 2.85 -37.57 -20.50
CA GLU A 285 1.88 -38.41 -21.23
C GLU A 285 2.43 -39.82 -21.56
N HIS A 286 3.75 -39.98 -21.63
CA HIS A 286 4.43 -41.24 -21.93
C HIS A 286 4.84 -42.03 -20.69
N GLY A 287 4.58 -41.51 -19.48
CA GLY A 287 4.88 -42.16 -18.22
C GLY A 287 5.80 -41.34 -17.31
N GLU A 288 6.36 -42.02 -16.31
CA GLU A 288 7.26 -41.43 -15.32
C GLU A 288 8.55 -40.93 -15.97
N LEU A 289 8.89 -39.67 -15.71
CA LEU A 289 10.12 -39.04 -16.20
C LEU A 289 11.24 -39.10 -15.16
N GLY A 290 10.91 -38.84 -13.89
CA GLY A 290 11.88 -38.75 -12.81
C GLY A 290 11.31 -38.11 -11.55
N GLY A 291 12.21 -37.67 -10.68
CA GLY A 291 11.92 -36.99 -9.42
C GLY A 291 12.13 -35.48 -9.49
N GLY A 292 11.82 -34.84 -8.37
CA GLY A 292 12.08 -33.43 -8.13
C GLY A 292 11.99 -33.09 -6.65
N SER A 293 12.22 -31.82 -6.33
CA SER A 293 12.12 -31.27 -4.99
C SER A 293 11.23 -30.04 -4.99
N LEU A 294 10.20 -30.02 -4.15
CA LEU A 294 9.37 -28.83 -3.96
C LEU A 294 10.20 -27.69 -3.33
N LEU A 295 10.14 -26.51 -3.94
CA LEU A 295 10.62 -25.23 -3.43
C LEU A 295 9.40 -24.33 -3.22
N TYR A 296 9.34 -23.64 -2.08
CA TYR A 296 8.16 -22.86 -1.67
C TYR A 296 6.87 -23.69 -1.76
N ASP A 297 5.79 -23.15 -2.33
CA ASP A 297 4.50 -23.83 -2.54
C ASP A 297 4.15 -23.97 -4.03
N ASN A 298 4.98 -23.49 -4.95
CA ASN A 298 4.65 -23.48 -6.37
C ASN A 298 5.86 -23.66 -7.31
N TRP A 299 7.01 -24.11 -6.82
CA TRP A 299 8.19 -24.37 -7.64
C TRP A 299 8.73 -25.78 -7.43
N VAL A 300 9.25 -26.42 -8.47
CA VAL A 300 9.94 -27.71 -8.37
C VAL A 300 11.33 -27.61 -8.97
N LEU A 301 12.34 -28.03 -8.22
CA LEU A 301 13.71 -28.21 -8.66
C LEU A 301 13.91 -29.63 -9.18
N THR A 302 14.47 -29.77 -10.38
CA THR A 302 14.77 -31.07 -11.00
C THR A 302 16.00 -30.96 -11.92
N ALA A 303 16.36 -32.07 -12.57
CA ALA A 303 17.43 -32.11 -13.57
C ALA A 303 16.89 -31.66 -14.94
N ALA A 304 17.70 -30.96 -15.72
CA ALA A 304 17.32 -30.52 -17.06
C ALA A 304 17.00 -31.69 -17.98
N HIS A 305 17.78 -32.77 -17.94
CA HIS A 305 17.59 -33.93 -18.80
C HIS A 305 16.24 -34.63 -18.57
N VAL A 306 15.64 -34.50 -17.38
CA VAL A 306 14.33 -35.07 -17.06
C VAL A 306 13.22 -34.38 -17.85
N VAL A 307 13.37 -33.09 -18.14
CA VAL A 307 12.33 -32.25 -18.75
C VAL A 307 12.74 -31.66 -20.11
N ALA A 308 13.95 -31.92 -20.59
CA ALA A 308 14.48 -31.34 -21.84
C ALA A 308 13.65 -31.67 -23.09
N GLU A 309 12.97 -32.82 -23.10
CA GLU A 309 12.11 -33.23 -24.20
C GLU A 309 10.64 -32.78 -24.02
N GLN A 310 10.30 -32.18 -22.88
CA GLN A 310 8.95 -31.76 -22.55
C GLN A 310 8.60 -30.45 -23.26
N ARG A 311 7.96 -30.56 -24.44
CA ARG A 311 7.58 -29.39 -25.26
C ARG A 311 6.33 -28.67 -24.78
N ASN A 312 5.43 -29.37 -24.11
CA ASN A 312 4.19 -28.82 -23.57
C ASN A 312 4.24 -28.86 -22.03
N PRO A 313 4.50 -27.72 -21.35
CA PRO A 313 4.53 -27.67 -19.89
C PRO A 313 3.24 -28.21 -19.27
N SER A 314 2.07 -27.85 -19.79
CA SER A 314 0.79 -28.27 -19.20
C SER A 314 0.53 -29.78 -19.27
N ALA A 315 1.28 -30.52 -20.10
CA ALA A 315 1.23 -31.99 -20.13
C ALA A 315 2.12 -32.65 -19.06
N LEU A 316 2.96 -31.88 -18.37
CA LEU A 316 3.79 -32.34 -17.27
C LEU A 316 2.99 -32.30 -15.97
N ARG A 317 2.75 -33.49 -15.40
CA ARG A 317 2.09 -33.69 -14.13
C ARG A 317 3.11 -33.82 -13.01
N VAL A 318 2.79 -33.20 -11.88
CA VAL A 318 3.61 -33.14 -10.69
C VAL A 318 2.83 -33.78 -9.55
N LYS A 319 3.26 -34.95 -9.07
CA LYS A 319 2.62 -35.63 -7.93
C LYS A 319 3.41 -35.42 -6.65
N LEU A 320 2.71 -35.06 -5.58
CA LEU A 320 3.29 -34.79 -4.26
C LEU A 320 2.56 -35.58 -3.16
N GLY A 321 3.22 -35.70 -2.00
CA GLY A 321 2.64 -36.35 -0.82
C GLY A 321 2.49 -37.88 -0.94
N ILE A 322 3.18 -38.50 -1.89
CA ILE A 322 3.12 -39.94 -2.14
C ILE A 322 4.37 -40.67 -1.65
N LEU A 323 4.16 -41.85 -1.06
CA LEU A 323 5.23 -42.82 -0.81
C LEU A 323 5.14 -44.02 -1.74
N ASN A 324 3.98 -44.26 -2.36
CA ASN A 324 3.73 -45.42 -3.21
C ASN A 324 3.25 -44.93 -4.58
N LYS A 325 3.88 -45.40 -5.67
CA LYS A 325 3.50 -45.01 -7.04
C LYS A 325 2.03 -45.31 -7.38
N ARG A 326 1.44 -46.28 -6.69
CA ARG A 326 0.05 -46.71 -6.85
C ARG A 326 -0.90 -46.07 -5.83
N ALA A 327 -0.43 -45.06 -5.08
CA ALA A 327 -1.29 -44.33 -4.16
C ALA A 327 -2.46 -43.69 -4.90
N VAL A 328 -3.65 -43.82 -4.32
CA VAL A 328 -4.89 -43.21 -4.84
C VAL A 328 -5.16 -41.82 -4.25
N GLN A 329 -4.54 -41.52 -3.10
CA GLN A 329 -4.57 -40.20 -2.47
C GLN A 329 -3.21 -39.54 -2.68
N TYR A 330 -3.22 -38.40 -3.34
CA TYR A 330 -2.05 -37.59 -3.65
C TYR A 330 -2.49 -36.18 -4.01
N GLU A 331 -1.56 -35.23 -3.89
CA GLU A 331 -1.73 -33.90 -4.45
C GLU A 331 -1.17 -33.90 -5.88
N GLU A 332 -1.85 -33.21 -6.79
CA GLU A 332 -1.47 -33.14 -8.20
C GLU A 332 -1.48 -31.71 -8.72
N ALA A 333 -0.31 -31.28 -9.18
CA ALA A 333 -0.11 -30.01 -9.86
C ALA A 333 0.31 -30.21 -11.32
N TRP A 334 0.24 -29.13 -12.08
CA TRP A 334 0.60 -29.07 -13.49
C TRP A 334 1.65 -27.98 -13.68
N ALA A 335 2.60 -28.20 -14.58
CA ALA A 335 3.56 -27.15 -14.91
C ALA A 335 2.88 -26.05 -15.73
N GLU A 336 3.03 -24.81 -15.26
CA GLU A 336 2.75 -23.58 -16.01
C GLU A 336 3.88 -23.33 -17.00
N GLU A 337 5.12 -23.42 -16.52
CA GLU A 337 6.33 -23.13 -17.29
C GLU A 337 7.53 -23.96 -16.81
N ILE A 338 8.46 -24.23 -17.72
CA ILE A 338 9.68 -25.01 -17.47
C ILE A 338 10.88 -24.17 -17.88
N PHE A 339 11.82 -23.98 -16.94
CA PHE A 339 13.03 -23.20 -17.11
C PHE A 339 14.23 -24.15 -17.06
N ILE A 340 14.87 -24.36 -18.21
CA ILE A 340 16.09 -25.14 -18.33
C ILE A 340 17.28 -24.17 -18.30
N HIS A 341 18.31 -24.49 -17.51
CA HIS A 341 19.50 -23.66 -17.46
C HIS A 341 20.13 -23.50 -18.85
N GLU A 342 20.46 -22.27 -19.24
CA GLU A 342 20.92 -21.89 -20.57
C GLU A 342 22.25 -22.55 -20.97
N GLY A 343 23.06 -22.92 -19.97
CA GLY A 343 24.31 -23.67 -20.14
C GLY A 343 24.12 -25.18 -20.36
N TYR A 344 22.91 -25.71 -20.15
CA TYR A 344 22.65 -27.14 -20.31
C TYR A 344 22.76 -27.55 -21.77
N LYS A 345 23.50 -28.64 -22.02
CA LYS A 345 23.57 -29.28 -23.32
C LYS A 345 23.27 -30.76 -23.15
N ASN A 346 22.26 -31.25 -23.86
CA ASN A 346 21.95 -32.67 -23.90
C ASN A 346 22.96 -33.40 -24.79
N ASP A 347 24.17 -33.61 -24.28
CA ASP A 347 25.23 -34.37 -24.94
C ASP A 347 25.12 -35.89 -24.71
N LEU A 348 24.12 -36.31 -23.93
CA LEU A 348 23.85 -37.69 -23.49
C LEU A 348 25.02 -38.35 -22.72
N VAL A 349 26.03 -37.57 -22.33
CA VAL A 349 27.29 -38.11 -21.77
C VAL A 349 27.68 -37.40 -20.48
N ASN A 350 27.83 -36.08 -20.46
CA ASN A 350 28.43 -35.36 -19.33
C ASN A 350 27.44 -34.53 -18.52
N PHE A 351 26.31 -34.10 -19.11
CA PHE A 351 25.23 -33.42 -18.39
C PHE A 351 25.70 -32.21 -17.54
N ASP A 352 26.65 -31.41 -18.06
CA ASP A 352 27.02 -30.18 -17.37
C ASP A 352 25.85 -29.18 -17.37
N ASN A 353 25.68 -28.46 -16.26
CA ASN A 353 24.53 -27.58 -16.02
C ASN A 353 23.16 -28.28 -16.07
N ASP A 354 23.10 -29.55 -15.66
CA ASP A 354 21.88 -30.34 -15.64
C ASP A 354 20.94 -29.96 -14.47
N ILE A 355 20.27 -28.82 -14.63
CA ILE A 355 19.32 -28.25 -13.68
C ILE A 355 18.17 -27.57 -14.41
N ALA A 356 16.96 -27.76 -13.89
CA ALA A 356 15.76 -27.07 -14.34
C ALA A 356 14.84 -26.69 -13.17
N LEU A 357 14.05 -25.65 -13.38
CA LEU A 357 12.95 -25.24 -12.51
C LEU A 357 11.62 -25.42 -13.24
N ILE A 358 10.61 -25.83 -12.50
CA ILE A 358 9.23 -25.94 -12.98
C ILE A 358 8.37 -25.02 -12.12
N LYS A 359 7.67 -24.07 -12.74
CA LYS A 359 6.65 -23.27 -12.09
C LYS A 359 5.32 -24.01 -12.14
N LEU A 360 4.66 -24.17 -11.00
CA LEU A 360 3.35 -24.82 -10.90
C LEU A 360 2.25 -23.78 -11.17
N GLY A 361 1.21 -24.18 -11.90
CA GLY A 361 0.08 -23.29 -12.22
C GLY A 361 -0.81 -22.93 -11.03
N HIS A 362 -0.56 -23.52 -9.85
CA HIS A 362 -1.17 -23.13 -8.59
C HIS A 362 -0.26 -23.50 -7.41
N LYS A 363 -0.49 -22.87 -6.26
CA LYS A 363 0.17 -23.19 -4.99
C LYS A 363 -0.38 -24.50 -4.43
N VAL A 364 0.49 -25.43 -4.06
CA VAL A 364 0.12 -26.68 -3.41
C VAL A 364 -0.07 -26.48 -1.89
N PRO A 365 -0.98 -27.23 -1.24
CA PRO A 365 -1.16 -27.14 0.20
C PRO A 365 0.08 -27.62 0.96
N ILE A 366 0.61 -26.78 1.85
CA ILE A 366 1.73 -27.14 2.73
C ILE A 366 1.21 -27.78 4.03
N ASN A 367 1.72 -28.97 4.35
CA ASN A 367 1.35 -29.78 5.51
C ASN A 367 2.50 -30.74 5.89
N THR A 368 2.24 -31.75 6.73
CA THR A 368 3.27 -32.71 7.17
C THR A 368 3.83 -33.60 6.06
N THR A 369 3.07 -33.89 5.01
CA THR A 369 3.47 -34.78 3.91
C THR A 369 3.88 -34.03 2.64
N ILE A 370 3.58 -32.73 2.55
CA ILE A 370 3.96 -31.84 1.45
C ILE A 370 4.55 -30.56 2.05
N ALA A 371 5.86 -30.38 1.92
CA ALA A 371 6.57 -29.22 2.43
C ALA A 371 7.89 -29.02 1.67
N PRO A 372 8.34 -27.78 1.44
CA PRO A 372 9.50 -27.54 0.59
C PRO A 372 10.83 -27.91 1.26
N ILE A 373 11.83 -28.21 0.44
CA ILE A 373 13.23 -28.31 0.88
C ILE A 373 13.85 -26.91 0.92
N CYS A 374 14.81 -26.67 1.82
CA CYS A 374 15.52 -25.39 1.83
C CYS A 374 16.61 -25.33 0.74
N LEU A 375 16.78 -24.15 0.14
CA LEU A 375 17.94 -23.84 -0.70
C LEU A 375 19.16 -23.51 0.17
N PRO A 376 20.36 -23.98 -0.19
CA PRO A 376 21.58 -23.66 0.54
C PRO A 376 21.95 -22.18 0.38
N GLY A 377 22.37 -21.54 1.47
CA GLY A 377 22.87 -20.16 1.45
C GLY A 377 24.33 -20.05 0.97
N LYS A 378 24.91 -18.85 1.07
CA LYS A 378 26.27 -18.55 0.60
C LYS A 378 27.36 -18.90 1.62
N GLU A 379 26.97 -19.18 2.86
CA GLU A 379 27.90 -19.48 3.95
C GLU A 379 28.66 -20.80 3.73
N GLU A 380 29.90 -20.89 4.25
CA GLU A 380 30.78 -22.06 4.08
C GLU A 380 30.13 -23.37 4.58
N ARG A 381 29.26 -23.30 5.59
CA ARG A 381 28.53 -24.45 6.14
C ARG A 381 27.65 -25.18 5.11
N PHE A 382 27.27 -24.50 4.03
CA PHE A 382 26.48 -25.06 2.95
C PHE A 382 27.34 -25.67 1.83
N GLN A 383 28.65 -25.43 1.85
CA GLN A 383 29.57 -26.04 0.91
C GLN A 383 29.86 -27.48 1.34
N MET A 384 29.44 -28.43 0.51
CA MET A 384 29.59 -29.86 0.80
C MET A 384 31.07 -30.26 0.84
N LYS A 385 31.53 -30.67 2.02
CA LYS A 385 32.89 -31.17 2.26
C LYS A 385 32.92 -32.68 2.07
N ALA A 386 34.10 -33.22 1.72
CA ALA A 386 34.30 -34.66 1.66
C ALA A 386 33.91 -35.33 3.00
N ASN A 387 33.32 -36.51 2.92
CA ASN A 387 32.77 -37.29 4.03
C ASN A 387 31.56 -36.67 4.74
N ALA A 388 30.99 -35.58 4.22
CA ALA A 388 29.73 -35.04 4.75
C ALA A 388 28.59 -36.04 4.51
N PRO A 389 27.75 -36.34 5.52
CA PRO A 389 26.62 -37.24 5.36
C PRO A 389 25.51 -36.57 4.56
N VAL A 390 25.02 -37.27 3.56
CA VAL A 390 23.93 -36.84 2.67
C VAL A 390 22.93 -37.98 2.50
N THR A 391 21.69 -37.65 2.17
CA THR A 391 20.62 -38.62 1.94
C THR A 391 20.03 -38.40 0.56
N VAL A 392 19.90 -39.48 -0.21
CA VAL A 392 19.17 -39.47 -1.49
C VAL A 392 17.88 -40.27 -1.34
N SER A 393 16.80 -39.79 -1.96
CA SER A 393 15.51 -40.47 -2.00
C SER A 393 14.94 -40.53 -3.40
N GLY A 394 14.21 -41.60 -3.69
CA GLY A 394 13.53 -41.78 -4.97
C GLY A 394 12.95 -43.19 -5.17
N TRP A 395 12.46 -43.43 -6.37
CA TRP A 395 11.82 -44.70 -6.75
C TRP A 395 12.57 -45.46 -7.85
N GLY A 396 13.84 -45.14 -8.02
CA GLY A 396 14.74 -45.74 -8.98
C GLY A 396 14.94 -47.24 -8.82
N ARG A 397 15.76 -47.80 -9.70
CA ARG A 397 16.07 -49.22 -9.72
C ARG A 397 16.72 -49.65 -8.41
N THR A 398 16.22 -50.77 -7.91
CA THR A 398 16.76 -51.45 -6.72
C THR A 398 17.74 -52.56 -7.12
N GLU A 399 18.29 -53.27 -6.14
CA GLU A 399 19.17 -54.45 -6.33
C GLU A 399 18.56 -55.52 -7.26
N THR A 400 17.23 -55.57 -7.40
CA THR A 400 16.51 -56.47 -8.33
C THR A 400 16.42 -55.95 -9.77
N ARG A 401 17.10 -54.84 -10.09
CA ARG A 401 17.06 -54.12 -11.38
C ARG A 401 15.69 -53.59 -11.81
N SER A 402 14.68 -53.66 -10.93
CA SER A 402 13.35 -53.09 -11.15
C SER A 402 13.15 -51.84 -10.31
N SER A 403 12.40 -50.87 -10.85
CA SER A 403 11.99 -49.67 -10.12
C SER A 403 11.13 -50.03 -8.91
N SER A 404 11.36 -49.36 -7.79
CA SER A 404 10.57 -49.59 -6.59
C SER A 404 9.18 -48.97 -6.70
N VAL A 405 8.15 -49.67 -6.22
CA VAL A 405 6.80 -49.09 -6.07
C VAL A 405 6.74 -48.18 -4.84
N ALA A 406 7.59 -48.43 -3.83
CA ALA A 406 7.69 -47.63 -2.62
C ALA A 406 8.86 -46.63 -2.71
N LEU A 407 8.71 -45.45 -2.11
CA LEU A 407 9.76 -44.44 -2.00
C LEU A 407 10.84 -45.01 -1.08
N LEU A 408 12.07 -45.04 -1.59
CA LEU A 408 13.23 -45.50 -0.86
C LEU A 408 14.18 -44.34 -0.61
N TYR A 409 15.04 -44.51 0.39
CA TYR A 409 16.16 -43.61 0.62
C TYR A 409 17.40 -44.36 1.11
N THR A 410 18.57 -43.75 0.93
CA THR A 410 19.83 -44.24 1.47
C THR A 410 20.72 -43.08 1.92
N GLU A 411 21.53 -43.35 2.94
CA GLU A 411 22.55 -42.42 3.44
C GLU A 411 23.85 -42.70 2.69
N LEU A 412 24.46 -41.64 2.15
CA LEU A 412 25.72 -41.63 1.41
C LEU A 412 26.68 -40.63 2.05
N ILE A 413 27.92 -40.64 1.60
CA ILE A 413 28.90 -39.61 1.92
C ILE A 413 29.29 -38.83 0.67
N VAL A 414 29.60 -37.55 0.83
CA VAL A 414 30.14 -36.71 -0.23
C VAL A 414 31.58 -37.14 -0.53
N ILE A 415 31.90 -37.33 -1.79
CA ILE A 415 33.25 -37.64 -2.28
C ILE A 415 33.96 -36.35 -2.68
N SER A 416 35.27 -36.28 -2.42
CA SER A 416 36.05 -35.10 -2.80
C SER A 416 36.04 -34.90 -4.33
N GLN A 417 36.04 -33.64 -4.78
CA GLN A 417 36.02 -33.30 -6.21
C GLN A 417 37.16 -33.99 -6.97
N LYS A 418 38.36 -34.00 -6.39
CA LYS A 418 39.55 -34.65 -6.95
C LYS A 418 39.33 -36.16 -7.11
N GLU A 419 38.91 -36.83 -6.05
CA GLU A 419 38.69 -38.28 -6.07
C GLU A 419 37.62 -38.67 -7.07
N CYS A 420 36.53 -37.90 -7.16
CA CYS A 420 35.50 -38.18 -8.14
C CYS A 420 35.99 -37.99 -9.58
N THR A 421 36.72 -36.90 -9.85
CA THR A 421 37.31 -36.65 -11.17
C THR A 421 38.28 -37.77 -11.56
N ASP A 422 39.16 -38.16 -10.63
CA ASP A 422 40.13 -39.24 -10.82
C ASP A 422 39.42 -40.60 -11.07
N ALA A 423 38.28 -40.86 -10.42
CA ALA A 423 37.48 -42.07 -10.61
C ALA A 423 36.84 -42.17 -12.00
N TYR A 424 36.69 -41.06 -12.73
CA TYR A 424 36.09 -41.00 -14.07
C TYR A 424 37.08 -40.67 -15.19
N ALA A 425 38.30 -40.21 -14.89
CA ALA A 425 39.28 -39.71 -15.86
C ALA A 425 39.61 -40.64 -17.04
N ASN A 426 39.52 -41.97 -16.84
CA ASN A 426 39.81 -42.98 -17.87
C ASN A 426 38.57 -43.77 -18.30
N LYS A 427 37.37 -43.29 -17.98
CA LYS A 427 36.10 -43.92 -18.35
C LYS A 427 35.48 -43.16 -19.53
N SER A 428 34.83 -43.89 -20.41
CA SER A 428 34.16 -43.34 -21.58
C SER A 428 32.83 -44.02 -21.82
N LEU A 429 31.84 -43.26 -22.27
CA LEU A 429 30.56 -43.77 -22.73
C LEU A 429 30.43 -43.44 -24.23
N ASN A 430 30.14 -44.46 -25.05
CA ASN A 430 30.02 -44.32 -26.51
C ASN A 430 31.21 -43.61 -27.18
N GLY A 431 32.44 -43.85 -26.69
CA GLY A 431 33.67 -43.24 -27.21
C GLY A 431 33.92 -41.80 -26.77
N SER A 432 33.03 -41.21 -25.97
CA SER A 432 33.22 -39.88 -25.37
C SER A 432 33.72 -40.02 -23.93
N PRO A 433 34.74 -39.25 -23.51
CA PRO A 433 35.24 -39.27 -22.14
C PRO A 433 34.16 -38.76 -21.18
N LEU A 434 34.07 -39.37 -19.99
CA LEU A 434 33.21 -38.91 -18.91
C LEU A 434 33.93 -37.81 -18.11
N LEU A 435 33.32 -36.64 -18.04
CA LEU A 435 33.89 -35.46 -17.40
C LEU A 435 33.04 -35.04 -16.20
N VAL A 436 33.66 -34.94 -15.03
CA VAL A 436 33.06 -34.36 -13.83
C VAL A 436 33.51 -32.92 -13.72
N THR A 437 32.57 -31.97 -13.79
CA THR A 437 32.87 -30.53 -13.73
C THR A 437 32.77 -29.99 -12.31
N GLU A 438 33.22 -28.75 -12.06
CA GLU A 438 33.06 -28.07 -10.76
C GLU A 438 31.59 -27.80 -10.40
N ASN A 439 30.71 -27.84 -11.40
CA ASN A 439 29.26 -27.72 -11.24
C ASN A 439 28.61 -29.01 -10.76
N MET A 440 29.39 -30.07 -10.57
CA MET A 440 28.94 -31.36 -10.10
C MET A 440 29.54 -31.66 -8.74
N LEU A 441 28.87 -32.53 -7.99
CA LEU A 441 29.40 -33.17 -6.80
C LEU A 441 29.12 -34.66 -6.89
N CYS A 442 29.91 -35.46 -6.17
CA CYS A 442 29.72 -36.90 -6.15
C CYS A 442 29.39 -37.39 -4.75
N ALA A 443 28.55 -38.40 -4.68
CA ALA A 443 28.23 -39.08 -3.43
C ALA A 443 28.19 -40.59 -3.66
N GLY A 444 28.53 -41.35 -2.63
CA GLY A 444 28.53 -42.80 -2.67
C GLY A 444 28.74 -43.42 -1.30
N ALA A 445 28.71 -44.75 -1.23
CA ALA A 445 29.09 -45.50 -0.04
C ALA A 445 30.56 -45.95 -0.11
N GLU A 446 31.27 -45.90 1.02
CA GLU A 446 32.70 -46.27 1.12
C GLU A 446 33.00 -47.69 0.60
N GLU A 447 32.10 -48.64 0.82
CA GLU A 447 32.27 -50.05 0.44
C GLU A 447 31.61 -50.41 -0.91
N GLY A 448 31.01 -49.44 -1.61
CA GLY A 448 30.09 -49.69 -2.73
C GLY A 448 28.74 -50.26 -2.27
N GLY A 449 27.91 -50.73 -3.21
CA GLY A 449 26.63 -51.40 -2.91
C GLY A 449 25.44 -50.49 -2.58
N ARG A 450 25.63 -49.18 -2.38
CA ARG A 450 24.54 -48.21 -2.16
C ARG A 450 24.83 -46.93 -2.94
N ASP A 451 23.89 -46.54 -3.80
CA ASP A 451 23.96 -45.35 -4.66
C ASP A 451 22.56 -44.93 -5.14
N ALA A 452 22.42 -43.73 -5.69
CA ALA A 452 21.26 -43.38 -6.52
C ALA A 452 21.28 -44.18 -7.83
N CYS A 453 20.12 -44.52 -8.38
CA CYS A 453 20.09 -45.32 -9.61
C CYS A 453 19.05 -44.83 -10.62
N GLN A 454 19.03 -45.47 -11.80
CA GLN A 454 18.10 -45.13 -12.88
C GLN A 454 16.66 -45.06 -12.38
N GLY A 455 15.99 -43.93 -12.60
CA GLY A 455 14.66 -43.62 -12.10
C GLY A 455 14.63 -42.72 -10.86
N ASP A 456 15.79 -42.35 -10.31
CA ASP A 456 15.93 -41.28 -9.31
C ASP A 456 16.31 -39.94 -9.92
N SER A 457 16.51 -39.87 -11.24
CA SER A 457 16.90 -38.66 -11.99
C SER A 457 16.07 -37.44 -11.63
N GLY A 458 16.72 -36.31 -11.35
CA GLY A 458 16.07 -35.09 -10.88
C GLY A 458 15.68 -35.09 -9.40
N GLY A 459 15.77 -36.23 -8.72
CA GLY A 459 15.48 -36.36 -7.29
C GLY A 459 16.51 -35.65 -6.39
N PRO A 460 16.14 -35.41 -5.12
CA PRO A 460 16.96 -34.66 -4.19
C PRO A 460 18.12 -35.48 -3.60
N LEU A 461 19.29 -34.85 -3.50
CA LEU A 461 20.32 -35.19 -2.53
C LEU A 461 20.31 -34.13 -1.42
N VAL A 462 19.96 -34.51 -0.20
CA VAL A 462 19.76 -33.57 0.93
C VAL A 462 20.77 -33.77 2.05
N PHE A 463 20.99 -32.72 2.83
CA PHE A 463 21.74 -32.75 4.08
C PHE A 463 21.00 -32.00 5.18
N ARG A 464 21.30 -32.33 6.44
CA ARG A 464 20.76 -31.64 7.60
C ARG A 464 21.77 -30.65 8.14
N ASP A 465 21.41 -29.38 8.19
CA ASP A 465 22.25 -28.36 8.80
C ASP A 465 22.21 -28.48 10.32
N ALA A 466 23.39 -28.52 10.95
CA ALA A 466 23.50 -28.74 12.39
C ALA A 466 22.99 -27.54 13.22
N GLN A 467 23.07 -26.32 12.67
CA GLN A 467 22.71 -25.10 13.40
C GLN A 467 21.19 -24.89 13.44
N THR A 468 20.55 -24.92 12.27
CA THR A 468 19.11 -24.67 12.14
C THR A 468 18.28 -25.94 12.32
N ARG A 469 18.91 -27.12 12.27
CA ARG A 469 18.26 -28.45 12.26
C ARG A 469 17.32 -28.69 11.08
N LYS A 470 17.35 -27.80 10.07
CA LYS A 470 16.57 -27.89 8.82
C LYS A 470 17.31 -28.72 7.77
N TRP A 471 16.56 -29.25 6.83
CA TRP A 471 17.06 -29.98 5.68
C TRP A 471 17.22 -29.06 4.47
N PHE A 472 18.32 -29.24 3.74
CA PHE A 472 18.70 -28.46 2.57
C PHE A 472 19.02 -29.39 1.39
N VAL A 473 18.76 -28.94 0.16
CA VAL A 473 19.18 -29.66 -1.05
C VAL A 473 20.65 -29.33 -1.36
N ALA A 474 21.51 -30.35 -1.33
CA ALA A 474 22.91 -30.24 -1.75
C ALA A 474 23.08 -30.45 -3.25
N GLY A 475 22.31 -31.39 -3.80
CA GLY A 475 22.47 -31.81 -5.18
C GLY A 475 21.19 -32.35 -5.81
N ILE A 476 21.22 -32.49 -7.12
CA ILE A 476 20.15 -33.06 -7.95
C ILE A 476 20.72 -34.31 -8.63
N VAL A 477 20.04 -35.44 -8.54
CA VAL A 477 20.49 -36.68 -9.22
C VAL A 477 20.60 -36.43 -10.72
N SER A 478 21.80 -36.55 -11.29
CA SER A 478 22.06 -36.24 -12.70
C SER A 478 22.41 -37.51 -13.49
N TRP A 479 23.57 -38.13 -13.24
CA TRP A 479 24.00 -39.33 -13.97
C TRP A 479 24.91 -40.24 -13.15
N ALA A 480 25.03 -41.50 -13.61
CA ALA A 480 25.97 -42.50 -13.11
C ALA A 480 26.30 -43.49 -14.24
N LEU A 481 27.49 -44.09 -14.23
CA LEU A 481 27.89 -45.10 -15.21
C LEU A 481 27.26 -46.46 -14.89
N ASP A 482 27.53 -46.99 -13.69
CA ASP A 482 26.82 -48.13 -13.10
C ASP A 482 26.46 -47.81 -11.65
N CYS A 483 25.21 -48.09 -11.25
CA CYS A 483 24.77 -47.85 -9.89
C CYS A 483 25.42 -48.83 -8.91
N ALA A 484 25.78 -48.36 -7.72
CA ALA A 484 26.19 -49.17 -6.58
C ALA A 484 27.46 -50.02 -6.81
N VAL A 485 28.29 -49.66 -7.79
CA VAL A 485 29.59 -50.30 -8.04
C VAL A 485 30.69 -49.57 -7.26
N ALA A 486 31.53 -50.31 -6.53
CA ALA A 486 32.66 -49.71 -5.80
C ALA A 486 33.58 -48.93 -6.75
N GLY A 487 33.93 -47.69 -6.39
CA GLY A 487 34.71 -46.79 -7.24
C GLY A 487 33.96 -46.21 -8.45
N GLN A 488 32.63 -46.33 -8.48
CA GLN A 488 31.74 -45.56 -9.35
C GLN A 488 30.74 -44.80 -8.47
N TYR A 489 30.85 -43.48 -8.45
CA TYR A 489 30.05 -42.62 -7.58
C TYR A 489 28.90 -41.99 -8.36
N GLY A 490 27.71 -41.88 -7.76
CA GLY A 490 26.64 -41.07 -8.31
C GLY A 490 27.08 -39.62 -8.49
N VAL A 491 26.80 -39.04 -9.66
CA VAL A 491 27.12 -37.66 -9.99
C VAL A 491 25.85 -36.82 -9.93
N TYR A 492 25.94 -35.71 -9.21
CA TYR A 492 24.84 -34.82 -8.89
C TYR A 492 25.16 -33.40 -9.32
N THR A 493 24.18 -32.67 -9.84
CA THR A 493 24.34 -31.23 -10.06
C THR A 493 24.49 -30.52 -8.72
N ARG A 494 25.56 -29.74 -8.55
CA ARG A 494 25.88 -29.02 -7.31
C ARG A 494 24.99 -27.78 -7.18
N VAL A 495 23.95 -27.84 -6.34
CA VAL A 495 22.95 -26.75 -6.24
C VAL A 495 23.57 -25.43 -5.79
N THR A 496 24.60 -25.44 -4.94
CA THR A 496 25.27 -24.21 -4.50
C THR A 496 25.88 -23.39 -5.64
N SER A 497 26.22 -24.02 -6.77
CA SER A 497 26.72 -23.33 -7.97
C SER A 497 25.63 -22.54 -8.72
N TYR A 498 24.35 -22.85 -8.47
CA TYR A 498 23.20 -22.31 -9.22
C TYR A 498 22.27 -21.44 -8.40
N ILE A 499 22.58 -21.13 -7.14
CA ILE A 499 21.72 -20.29 -6.29
C ILE A 499 21.37 -18.95 -6.95
N PRO A 500 22.31 -18.18 -7.53
CA PRO A 500 21.95 -16.94 -8.23
C PRO A 500 20.97 -17.15 -9.39
N TRP A 501 21.11 -18.24 -10.14
CA TRP A 501 20.22 -18.58 -11.25
C TRP A 501 18.82 -18.98 -10.75
N ILE A 502 18.76 -19.79 -9.69
CA ILE A 502 17.49 -20.20 -9.06
C ILE A 502 16.75 -18.96 -8.53
N GLU A 503 17.42 -18.13 -7.74
CA GLU A 503 16.84 -16.92 -7.15
C GLU A 503 16.37 -15.93 -8.22
N SER A 504 17.19 -15.68 -9.25
CA SER A 504 16.84 -14.79 -10.36
C SER A 504 15.64 -15.29 -11.15
N THR A 505 15.58 -16.60 -11.42
CA THR A 505 14.49 -17.22 -12.18
C THR A 505 13.18 -17.15 -11.40
N ILE A 506 13.19 -17.50 -10.11
CA ILE A 506 11.99 -17.42 -9.26
C ILE A 506 11.54 -15.97 -9.15
N THR A 507 12.43 -15.03 -8.80
CA THR A 507 12.07 -13.61 -8.59
C THR A 507 11.50 -12.96 -9.85
N SER A 508 12.04 -13.28 -11.03
CA SER A 508 11.58 -12.67 -12.30
C SER A 508 10.24 -13.21 -12.79
N ASN A 509 9.76 -14.31 -12.21
CA ASN A 509 8.57 -15.04 -12.65
C ASN A 509 7.58 -15.37 -11.50
N SER A 510 7.73 -14.68 -10.36
CA SER A 510 6.89 -14.82 -9.16
C SER A 510 5.64 -13.98 -9.20
#